data_AF-A0A1Q2ZUU2-F1
#
_entry.id   AF-A0A1Q2ZUU2-F1
#
_cell.length_a   1.000
_cell.length_b   1.000
_cell.length_c   1.000
_cell.angle_alpha   90.00
_cell.angle_beta   90.00
_cell.angle_gamma   90.00
#
_symmetry.space_group_name_H-M   'P 1'
#
loop_
_entity.id
_entity.type
_entity.pdbx_description
1 polymer ?
#
loop_
_entity_poly.entity_id
_entity_poly.type
_entity_poly.pdbx_seq_one_letter_code
_entity_poly.pdbx_strand_id
1 'polypeptide(L)'
;MGNLETDAEKNIEIWRVKKLIKSLESARGNGTSMISLVIPPKGQISIYQKMLTDEYGTASNIKSRVNRLSVLSAITSTQQKLKLYTKVPPNGLVIYCGDIINEEGKEKKVTFDIEPYKPINTSLYLCDNKFHTEVLSELLEADDKFGFIVMDGQGSLFGSLSGNTRTVLHKFSVDLPKKHGRGGQSAMRFARLREEKRHNYVRKVAEVAVQNFITNDKINVKGLILAGSADFKTDLAKSELFDQRLASKIIKIVDISYGGENGFNQAIELSAETLANVKFVQEKKLLTEYFEEISLDSGKFCYGIDDTLKALDLGSIESLIVYENMETIRYVFKNDEGEEVLKFAEPDQLDKSQAIDKNTGQEMEIVDEMPLIEWLAENYKNYGAHLEFITDKSSEGAQFVSGFGGIGGILRYKVNFEQLVDESEDEYYDGDIGSDYEIF
;
A
#
# COMPACT_ATOMS: atom_id res chain seq x y z
N MET A 1 -14.85 13.01 -8.47
CA MET A 1 -13.99 12.86 -7.27
C MET A 1 -13.65 11.40 -6.94
N GLY A 2 -14.44 10.37 -7.30
CA GLY A 2 -14.25 8.99 -6.79
C GLY A 2 -13.15 8.07 -7.36
N ASN A 3 -11.93 8.54 -7.70
CA ASN A 3 -10.81 7.63 -8.02
C ASN A 3 -9.53 7.85 -7.18
N LEU A 4 -9.34 9.03 -6.56
CA LEU A 4 -8.27 9.22 -5.56
C LEU A 4 -8.59 8.44 -4.27
N GLU A 5 -9.88 8.36 -3.94
CA GLU A 5 -10.42 7.52 -2.87
C GLU A 5 -9.98 6.05 -3.01
N THR A 6 -9.87 5.52 -4.23
CA THR A 6 -9.57 4.11 -4.46
C THR A 6 -8.11 3.74 -4.19
N ASP A 7 -7.17 4.68 -4.30
CA ASP A 7 -5.74 4.37 -4.11
C ASP A 7 -5.35 4.43 -2.63
N ALA A 8 -5.90 5.38 -1.86
CA ALA A 8 -5.78 5.40 -0.40
C ALA A 8 -6.48 4.18 0.23
N GLU A 9 -7.67 3.81 -0.24
CA GLU A 9 -8.37 2.58 0.21
C GLU A 9 -7.57 1.32 -0.07
N LYS A 10 -6.96 1.19 -1.26
CA LYS A 10 -6.05 0.08 -1.56
C LYS A 10 -4.84 0.08 -0.64
N ASN A 11 -4.25 1.24 -0.34
CA ASN A 11 -3.11 1.31 0.57
C ASN A 11 -3.49 0.84 1.97
N ILE A 12 -4.71 1.12 2.42
CA ILE A 12 -5.24 0.63 3.70
C ILE A 12 -5.51 -0.88 3.67
N GLU A 13 -6.11 -1.41 2.60
CA GLU A 13 -6.28 -2.86 2.44
C GLU A 13 -4.92 -3.58 2.41
N ILE A 14 -3.95 -3.01 1.69
CA ILE A 14 -2.56 -3.49 1.67
C ILE A 14 -1.96 -3.45 3.08
N TRP A 15 -2.16 -2.37 3.83
CA TRP A 15 -1.68 -2.26 5.21
C TRP A 15 -2.30 -3.33 6.13
N ARG A 16 -3.62 -3.56 6.04
CA ARG A 16 -4.31 -4.61 6.82
C ARG A 16 -3.73 -5.98 6.52
N VAL A 17 -3.51 -6.29 5.24
CA VAL A 17 -2.92 -7.57 4.83
C VAL A 17 -1.44 -7.65 5.23
N LYS A 18 -0.66 -6.56 5.17
CA LYS A 18 0.73 -6.50 5.70
C LYS A 18 0.78 -6.81 7.19
N LYS A 19 -0.11 -6.20 7.99
CA LYS A 19 -0.20 -6.43 9.44
C LYS A 19 -0.59 -7.88 9.74
N LEU A 20 -1.54 -8.43 8.99
CA LEU A 20 -1.93 -9.83 9.09
C LEU A 20 -0.77 -10.77 8.74
N ILE A 21 0.01 -10.47 7.69
CA ILE A 21 1.22 -11.24 7.36
C ILE A 21 2.23 -11.17 8.51
N LYS A 22 2.49 -9.98 9.07
CA LYS A 22 3.39 -9.82 10.22
C LYS A 22 2.94 -10.67 11.41
N SER A 23 1.63 -10.74 11.66
CA SER A 23 1.03 -11.61 12.69
C SER A 23 1.16 -13.11 12.35
N LEU A 24 1.02 -13.49 11.08
CA LEU A 24 1.16 -14.88 10.64
C LEU A 24 2.63 -15.35 10.65
N GLU A 25 3.58 -14.45 10.41
CA GLU A 25 5.02 -14.73 10.45
C GLU A 25 5.56 -14.83 11.88
N SER A 26 5.02 -14.03 12.81
CA SER A 26 5.37 -14.12 14.24
C SER A 26 4.76 -15.36 14.91
N ALA A 27 3.63 -15.85 14.39
CA ALA A 27 2.99 -17.06 14.88
C ALA A 27 3.85 -18.30 14.63
N ARG A 28 4.24 -18.98 15.71
CA ARG A 28 4.95 -20.27 15.67
C ARG A 28 4.14 -21.35 16.37
N GLY A 29 4.03 -22.51 15.72
CA GLY A 29 3.40 -23.70 16.28
C GLY A 29 4.41 -24.66 16.92
N ASN A 30 3.97 -25.41 17.93
CA ASN A 30 4.74 -26.53 18.47
C ASN A 30 4.55 -27.79 17.60
N GLY A 31 5.25 -27.86 16.47
CA GLY A 31 5.26 -29.02 15.58
C GLY A 31 4.83 -28.68 14.15
N THR A 32 4.49 -29.70 13.36
CA THR A 32 4.12 -29.56 11.94
C THR A 32 2.60 -29.46 11.79
N SER A 33 1.97 -28.44 12.38
CA SER A 33 0.51 -28.28 12.43
C SER A 33 0.01 -27.02 11.72
N MET A 34 0.89 -26.30 11.01
CA MET A 34 0.58 -25.05 10.33
C MET A 34 0.38 -25.32 8.85
N ILE A 35 -0.86 -25.25 8.39
CA ILE A 35 -1.25 -25.45 6.99
C ILE A 35 -1.34 -24.09 6.30
N SER A 36 -0.60 -23.97 5.20
CA SER A 36 -0.70 -22.86 4.25
C SER A 36 -1.24 -23.39 2.93
N LEU A 37 -2.46 -23.00 2.56
CA LEU A 37 -3.12 -23.42 1.34
C LEU A 37 -3.42 -22.20 0.46
N VAL A 38 -2.84 -22.16 -0.73
CA VAL A 38 -3.07 -21.12 -1.75
C VAL A 38 -3.68 -21.77 -2.98
N ILE A 39 -4.82 -21.24 -3.41
CA ILE A 39 -5.58 -21.69 -4.56
C ILE A 39 -5.63 -20.57 -5.61
N PRO A 40 -5.10 -20.78 -6.83
CA PRO A 40 -5.15 -19.80 -7.90
C PRO A 40 -6.59 -19.62 -8.43
N PRO A 41 -6.89 -18.48 -9.06
CA PRO A 41 -8.20 -18.23 -9.63
C PRO A 41 -8.47 -19.25 -10.75
N LYS A 42 -9.75 -19.60 -10.91
CA LYS A 42 -10.22 -20.68 -11.80
C LYS A 42 -9.85 -22.10 -11.35
N GLY A 43 -9.15 -22.27 -10.22
CA GLY A 43 -8.98 -23.57 -9.57
C GLY A 43 -10.32 -24.20 -9.19
N GLN A 44 -10.41 -25.52 -9.17
CA GLN A 44 -11.59 -26.25 -8.70
C GLN A 44 -11.42 -26.65 -7.24
N ILE A 45 -12.35 -26.22 -6.38
CA ILE A 45 -12.32 -26.51 -4.93
C ILE A 45 -12.31 -28.02 -4.66
N SER A 46 -13.01 -28.81 -5.48
CA SER A 46 -13.10 -30.27 -5.36
C SER A 46 -11.73 -30.96 -5.40
N ILE A 47 -10.78 -30.44 -6.20
CA ILE A 47 -9.42 -31.00 -6.31
C ILE A 47 -8.68 -30.83 -5.00
N TYR A 48 -8.75 -29.65 -4.39
CA TYR A 48 -8.13 -29.35 -3.10
C TYR A 48 -8.81 -30.07 -1.94
N GLN A 49 -10.14 -30.21 -1.95
CA GLN A 49 -10.85 -31.01 -0.96
C GLN A 49 -10.44 -32.50 -1.02
N LYS A 50 -10.26 -33.05 -2.22
CA LYS A 50 -9.76 -34.42 -2.39
C LYS A 50 -8.33 -34.54 -1.87
N MET A 51 -7.44 -33.62 -2.25
CA MET A 51 -6.06 -33.57 -1.74
C MET A 51 -6.02 -33.56 -0.21
N LEU A 52 -6.81 -32.68 0.44
CA LEU A 52 -6.88 -32.62 1.90
C LEU A 52 -7.43 -33.91 2.52
N THR A 53 -8.28 -34.66 1.81
CA THR A 53 -8.81 -35.96 2.27
C THR A 53 -7.74 -37.03 2.19
N ASP A 54 -6.95 -37.04 1.12
CA ASP A 54 -5.82 -37.96 0.95
C ASP A 54 -4.74 -37.68 2.02
N GLU A 55 -4.44 -36.39 2.28
CA GLU A 55 -3.52 -35.94 3.33
C GLU A 55 -4.01 -36.25 4.75
N TYR A 56 -5.32 -36.21 4.99
CA TYR A 56 -5.90 -36.68 6.24
C TYR A 56 -5.63 -38.18 6.47
N GLY A 57 -5.75 -38.98 5.39
CA GLY A 57 -5.46 -40.40 5.40
C GLY A 57 -3.99 -40.70 5.70
N THR A 58 -3.06 -40.00 5.05
CA THR A 58 -1.61 -40.15 5.31
C THR A 58 -1.23 -39.71 6.72
N ALA A 59 -1.78 -38.59 7.20
CA ALA A 59 -1.55 -38.07 8.55
C ALA A 59 -2.00 -39.04 9.66
N SER A 60 -3.01 -39.88 9.39
CA SER A 60 -3.47 -40.89 10.37
C SER A 60 -2.40 -41.91 10.74
N ASN A 61 -1.41 -42.14 9.86
CA ASN A 61 -0.30 -43.06 10.07
C ASN A 61 0.86 -42.47 10.90
N ILE A 62 0.78 -41.20 11.31
CA ILE A 62 1.80 -40.56 12.16
C ILE A 62 1.85 -41.29 13.51
N LYS A 63 3.05 -41.71 13.92
CA LYS A 63 3.28 -42.49 15.15
C LYS A 63 3.11 -41.67 16.43
N SER A 64 3.53 -40.40 16.41
CA SER A 64 3.38 -39.50 17.55
C SER A 64 1.92 -39.13 17.74
N ARG A 65 1.33 -39.52 18.88
CA ARG A 65 -0.10 -39.28 19.18
C ARG A 65 -0.44 -37.80 19.16
N VAL A 66 0.41 -36.95 19.76
CA VAL A 66 0.19 -35.51 19.88
C VAL A 66 0.27 -34.86 18.50
N ASN A 67 1.37 -35.08 17.76
CA ASN A 67 1.52 -34.49 16.42
C ASN A 67 0.42 -34.95 15.45
N ARG A 68 0.03 -36.23 15.53
CA ARG A 68 -1.08 -36.75 14.72
C ARG A 68 -2.38 -36.01 15.00
N LEU A 69 -2.73 -35.78 16.27
CA LEU A 69 -3.97 -35.07 16.62
C LEU A 69 -3.95 -33.62 16.12
N SER A 70 -2.83 -32.92 16.26
CA SER A 70 -2.67 -31.55 15.79
C SER A 70 -2.79 -31.45 14.26
N VAL A 71 -2.12 -32.32 13.51
CA VAL A 71 -2.21 -32.36 12.02
C VAL A 71 -3.64 -32.67 11.57
N LEU A 72 -4.28 -33.69 12.15
CA LEU A 72 -5.66 -34.05 11.79
C LEU A 72 -6.65 -32.92 12.11
N SER A 73 -6.45 -32.23 13.24
CA SER A 73 -7.25 -31.07 13.64
C SER A 73 -7.11 -29.91 12.63
N ALA A 74 -5.88 -29.59 12.21
CA ALA A 74 -5.61 -28.54 11.24
C ALA A 74 -6.20 -28.85 9.86
N ILE A 75 -6.03 -30.08 9.36
CA ILE A 75 -6.63 -30.52 8.08
C ILE A 75 -8.17 -30.45 8.15
N THR A 76 -8.76 -30.93 9.24
CA THR A 76 -10.23 -30.89 9.44
C THR A 76 -10.75 -29.45 9.41
N SER A 77 -10.06 -28.54 10.10
CA SER A 77 -10.45 -27.12 10.17
C SER A 77 -10.32 -26.45 8.80
N THR A 78 -9.25 -26.75 8.04
CA THR A 78 -9.06 -26.28 6.65
C THR A 78 -10.18 -26.80 5.73
N GLN A 79 -10.53 -28.09 5.84
CA GLN A 79 -11.64 -28.67 5.07
C GLN A 79 -12.99 -28.03 5.40
N GLN A 80 -13.26 -27.73 6.68
CA GLN A 80 -14.49 -27.07 7.11
C GLN A 80 -14.60 -25.67 6.52
N LYS A 81 -13.52 -24.88 6.54
CA LYS A 81 -13.50 -23.56 5.88
C LYS A 81 -13.66 -23.66 4.37
N LEU A 82 -12.97 -24.60 3.73
CA LEU A 82 -13.05 -24.77 2.28
C LEU A 82 -14.47 -25.16 1.81
N LYS A 83 -15.31 -25.75 2.68
CA LYS A 83 -16.73 -26.04 2.38
C LYS A 83 -17.62 -24.79 2.34
N LEU A 84 -17.22 -23.69 2.98
CA LEU A 84 -17.98 -22.43 2.93
C LEU A 84 -17.96 -21.81 1.53
N TYR A 85 -16.91 -22.11 0.75
CA TYR A 85 -16.75 -21.62 -0.61
C TYR A 85 -17.34 -22.60 -1.63
N THR A 86 -18.34 -22.15 -2.39
CA THR A 86 -18.90 -22.96 -3.49
C THR A 86 -18.00 -22.93 -4.74
N LYS A 87 -17.31 -21.81 -4.96
CA LYS A 87 -16.37 -21.59 -6.07
C LYS A 87 -15.20 -20.74 -5.59
N VAL A 88 -14.02 -20.94 -6.17
CA VAL A 88 -12.85 -20.09 -5.88
C VAL A 88 -13.19 -18.65 -6.32
N PRO A 89 -12.98 -17.66 -5.46
CA PRO A 89 -13.15 -16.24 -5.81
C PRO A 89 -12.31 -15.82 -7.03
N PRO A 90 -12.64 -14.69 -7.69
CA PRO A 90 -12.00 -14.27 -8.94
C PRO A 90 -10.49 -14.03 -8.82
N ASN A 91 -9.99 -13.69 -7.62
CA ASN A 91 -8.58 -13.43 -7.37
C ASN A 91 -7.83 -14.63 -6.77
N GLY A 92 -8.52 -15.73 -6.48
CA GLY A 92 -7.96 -16.89 -5.77
C GLY A 92 -8.44 -16.94 -4.32
N LEU A 93 -7.89 -17.89 -3.56
CA LEU A 93 -8.22 -18.10 -2.15
C LEU A 93 -6.97 -18.51 -1.39
N VAL A 94 -6.71 -17.85 -0.26
CA VAL A 94 -5.64 -18.20 0.67
C VAL A 94 -6.25 -18.61 1.99
N ILE A 95 -5.84 -19.77 2.51
CA ILE A 95 -6.28 -20.29 3.79
C ILE A 95 -5.05 -20.60 4.65
N TYR A 96 -4.98 -19.99 5.82
CA TYR A 96 -4.04 -20.33 6.88
C TYR A 96 -4.77 -20.99 8.03
N CYS A 97 -4.33 -22.18 8.42
CA CYS A 97 -4.94 -22.91 9.51
C CYS A 97 -3.89 -23.58 10.36
N GLY A 98 -3.99 -23.44 11.68
CA GLY A 98 -3.07 -24.12 12.58
C GLY A 98 -3.35 -23.80 14.04
N ASP A 99 -2.62 -24.47 14.91
CA ASP A 99 -2.68 -24.26 16.35
C ASP A 99 -1.45 -23.43 16.75
N ILE A 100 -1.68 -22.20 17.20
CA ILE A 100 -0.64 -21.27 17.65
C ILE A 100 -0.62 -21.20 19.17
N ILE A 101 0.53 -20.85 19.74
CA ILE A 101 0.69 -20.66 21.18
C ILE A 101 0.62 -19.17 21.46
N ASN A 102 -0.35 -18.75 22.25
CA ASN A 102 -0.42 -17.37 22.74
C ASN A 102 0.67 -17.11 23.78
N GLU A 103 0.95 -15.85 24.08
CA GLU A 103 1.95 -15.43 25.09
C GLU A 103 1.67 -16.01 26.50
N GLU A 104 0.40 -16.30 26.81
CA GLU A 104 -0.01 -16.99 28.05
C GLU A 104 0.28 -18.52 28.05
N GLY A 105 0.90 -19.06 27.01
CA GLY A 105 1.20 -20.50 26.88
C GLY A 105 -0.02 -21.38 26.57
N LYS A 106 -1.18 -20.79 26.27
CA LYS A 106 -2.39 -21.53 25.83
C LYS A 106 -2.38 -21.75 24.32
N GLU A 107 -2.77 -22.94 23.89
CA GLU A 107 -2.98 -23.28 22.48
C GLU A 107 -4.28 -22.63 21.97
N LYS A 108 -4.17 -21.79 20.96
CA LYS A 108 -5.29 -21.15 20.25
C LYS A 108 -5.33 -21.67 18.82
N LYS A 109 -6.49 -22.21 18.42
CA LYS A 109 -6.73 -22.58 17.02
C LYS A 109 -7.00 -21.33 16.22
N VAL A 110 -6.20 -21.09 15.19
CA VAL A 110 -6.39 -19.97 14.27
C VAL A 110 -6.76 -20.47 12.89
N THR A 111 -7.70 -19.76 12.27
CA THR A 111 -8.11 -20.05 10.90
C THR A 111 -8.46 -18.76 10.20
N PHE A 112 -7.63 -18.40 9.22
CA PHE A 112 -7.80 -17.23 8.39
C PHE A 112 -8.09 -17.67 6.96
N ASP A 113 -9.16 -17.12 6.39
CA ASP A 113 -9.50 -17.25 4.98
C ASP A 113 -9.53 -15.86 4.35
N ILE A 114 -8.74 -15.68 3.31
CA ILE A 114 -8.47 -14.37 2.70
C ILE A 114 -8.65 -14.51 1.19
N GLU A 115 -9.48 -13.64 0.62
CA GLU A 115 -9.46 -13.36 -0.80
C GLU A 115 -8.38 -12.30 -1.07
N PRO A 116 -7.32 -12.62 -1.85
CA PRO A 116 -6.30 -11.65 -2.19
C PRO A 116 -6.89 -10.56 -3.09
N TYR A 117 -6.39 -9.33 -2.96
CA TYR A 117 -6.86 -8.19 -3.76
C TYR A 117 -6.38 -8.25 -5.23
N LYS A 118 -5.41 -9.12 -5.53
CA LYS A 118 -4.87 -9.40 -6.87
C LYS A 118 -4.92 -10.91 -7.17
N PRO A 119 -5.11 -11.30 -8.45
CA PRO A 119 -5.11 -12.70 -8.85
C PRO A 119 -3.74 -13.37 -8.67
N ILE A 120 -3.72 -14.50 -7.93
CA ILE A 120 -2.51 -15.28 -7.66
C ILE A 120 -2.34 -16.39 -8.69
N ASN A 121 -1.17 -16.53 -9.34
CA ASN A 121 -0.96 -17.63 -10.30
C ASN A 121 -0.33 -18.90 -9.69
N THR A 122 0.11 -18.83 -8.43
CA THR A 122 0.75 -19.94 -7.72
C THR A 122 -0.27 -20.78 -6.97
N SER A 123 -0.03 -22.09 -6.92
CA SER A 123 -0.75 -23.02 -6.05
C SER A 123 0.25 -23.54 -5.02
N LEU A 124 -0.11 -23.48 -3.74
CA LEU A 124 0.76 -23.88 -2.63
C LEU A 124 -0.05 -24.73 -1.64
N TYR A 125 0.52 -25.84 -1.21
CA TYR A 125 0.03 -26.58 -0.05
C TYR A 125 1.25 -27.03 0.74
N LEU A 126 1.41 -26.51 1.96
CA LEU A 126 2.50 -26.87 2.86
C LEU A 126 1.97 -27.02 4.29
N CYS A 127 2.50 -28.01 4.99
CA CYS A 127 2.28 -28.25 6.40
C CYS A 127 3.62 -28.19 7.12
N ASP A 128 3.89 -27.12 7.87
CA ASP A 128 5.16 -26.88 8.56
C ASP A 128 4.90 -26.36 9.99
N ASN A 129 5.95 -25.89 10.67
CA ASN A 129 5.88 -25.23 11.98
C ASN A 129 5.62 -23.72 11.93
N LYS A 130 5.59 -23.15 10.73
CA LYS A 130 5.33 -21.74 10.44
C LYS A 130 4.36 -21.60 9.27
N PHE A 131 3.69 -20.46 9.17
CA PHE A 131 2.93 -20.13 7.96
C PHE A 131 3.85 -19.64 6.84
N HIS A 132 3.57 -20.07 5.62
CA HIS A 132 4.24 -19.60 4.42
C HIS A 132 3.46 -18.42 3.82
N THR A 133 3.88 -17.22 4.16
CA THR A 133 3.31 -15.93 3.72
C THR A 133 3.96 -15.39 2.45
N GLU A 134 5.02 -16.02 1.96
CA GLU A 134 5.83 -15.61 0.80
C GLU A 134 4.97 -15.18 -0.41
N VAL A 135 3.91 -15.94 -0.70
CA VAL A 135 2.99 -15.66 -1.81
C VAL A 135 2.17 -14.39 -1.60
N LEU A 136 1.70 -14.14 -0.36
CA LEU A 136 0.98 -12.90 -0.05
C LEU A 136 1.93 -11.71 0.02
N SER A 137 3.16 -11.91 0.52
CA SER A 137 4.18 -10.86 0.59
C SER A 137 4.58 -10.36 -0.80
N GLU A 138 4.75 -11.26 -1.78
CA GLU A 138 4.98 -10.89 -3.19
C GLU A 138 3.82 -10.06 -3.75
N LEU A 139 2.58 -10.39 -3.38
CA LEU A 139 1.42 -9.63 -3.84
C LEU A 139 1.33 -8.25 -3.21
N LEU A 140 1.79 -8.07 -1.97
CA LEU A 140 1.77 -6.79 -1.25
C LEU A 140 2.82 -5.79 -1.71
N GLU A 141 3.80 -6.22 -2.51
CA GLU A 141 4.58 -5.28 -3.29
C GLU A 141 3.59 -4.54 -4.21
N ALA A 142 3.19 -3.34 -3.77
CA ALA A 142 2.10 -2.61 -4.41
C ALA A 142 2.53 -2.25 -5.83
N ASP A 143 2.11 -3.07 -6.78
CA ASP A 143 2.48 -2.79 -8.16
C ASP A 143 1.62 -1.68 -8.73
N ASP A 144 2.24 -0.53 -8.80
CA ASP A 144 1.81 0.54 -9.65
C ASP A 144 1.76 0.02 -11.09
N LYS A 145 0.62 0.23 -11.76
CA LYS A 145 0.49 -0.11 -13.16
C LYS A 145 1.29 0.91 -13.98
N PHE A 146 2.35 0.46 -14.61
CA PHE A 146 3.18 1.27 -15.51
C PHE A 146 2.84 0.95 -16.97
N GLY A 147 2.75 1.98 -17.79
CA GLY A 147 2.56 1.86 -19.22
C GLY A 147 3.91 1.84 -19.95
N PHE A 148 4.01 1.02 -20.98
CA PHE A 148 5.17 0.95 -21.85
C PHE A 148 4.73 1.19 -23.29
N ILE A 149 5.40 2.13 -23.95
CA ILE A 149 5.28 2.33 -25.39
C ILE A 149 6.62 1.98 -25.99
N VAL A 150 6.66 0.87 -26.72
CA VAL A 150 7.85 0.41 -27.44
C VAL A 150 7.70 0.82 -28.89
N MET A 151 8.49 1.78 -29.34
CA MET A 151 8.53 2.25 -30.72
C MET A 151 9.72 1.66 -31.48
N ASP A 152 9.44 1.04 -32.60
CA ASP A 152 10.46 0.59 -33.54
C ASP A 152 10.12 1.03 -34.97
N GLY A 153 11.09 0.97 -35.87
CA GLY A 153 10.91 1.30 -37.29
C GLY A 153 9.99 0.35 -38.05
N GLN A 154 9.72 -0.85 -37.50
CA GLN A 154 8.85 -1.88 -38.08
C GLN A 154 7.45 -1.92 -37.45
N GLY A 155 7.23 -1.20 -36.34
CA GLY A 155 5.99 -1.24 -35.60
C GLY A 155 6.12 -0.76 -34.16
N SER A 156 4.98 -0.69 -33.48
CA SER A 156 4.91 -0.26 -32.08
C SER A 156 4.11 -1.25 -31.24
N LEU A 157 4.53 -1.41 -29.99
CA LEU A 157 3.86 -2.23 -28.99
C LEU A 157 3.49 -1.37 -27.78
N PHE A 158 2.27 -1.54 -27.31
CA PHE A 158 1.72 -0.93 -26.10
C PHE A 158 1.51 -2.03 -25.07
N GLY A 159 2.15 -1.91 -23.93
CA GLY A 159 2.05 -2.85 -22.83
C GLY A 159 1.81 -2.15 -21.51
N SER A 160 1.33 -2.90 -20.54
CA SER A 160 1.38 -2.51 -19.14
C SER A 160 2.13 -3.54 -18.32
N LEU A 161 2.89 -3.04 -17.35
CA LEU A 161 3.53 -3.83 -16.31
C LEU A 161 2.80 -3.51 -15.00
N SER A 162 2.33 -4.55 -14.32
CA SER A 162 1.85 -4.46 -12.96
C SER A 162 2.63 -5.50 -12.16
N GLY A 163 3.78 -5.07 -11.64
CA GLY A 163 4.68 -5.91 -10.87
C GLY A 163 5.34 -6.94 -11.72
N ASN A 164 5.15 -8.20 -11.33
CA ASN A 164 5.61 -9.32 -12.11
C ASN A 164 4.69 -9.66 -13.30
N THR A 165 3.49 -9.09 -13.36
CA THR A 165 2.54 -9.36 -14.46
C THR A 165 2.72 -8.38 -15.62
N ARG A 166 3.23 -8.91 -16.75
CA ARG A 166 3.28 -8.18 -18.03
C ARG A 166 2.02 -8.45 -18.85
N THR A 167 1.44 -7.40 -19.42
CA THR A 167 0.25 -7.49 -20.28
C THR A 167 0.48 -6.68 -21.55
N VAL A 168 0.38 -7.31 -22.72
CA VAL A 168 0.44 -6.61 -24.00
C VAL A 168 -0.98 -6.16 -24.35
N LEU A 169 -1.20 -4.85 -24.41
CA LEU A 169 -2.52 -4.26 -24.67
C LEU A 169 -2.82 -4.22 -26.16
N HIS A 170 -1.86 -3.70 -26.93
CA HIS A 170 -2.03 -3.52 -28.36
C HIS A 170 -0.69 -3.57 -29.09
N LYS A 171 -0.69 -4.09 -30.33
CA LYS A 171 0.48 -4.06 -31.20
C LYS A 171 0.06 -3.86 -32.65
N PHE A 172 0.83 -3.07 -33.38
CA PHE A 172 0.65 -2.93 -34.82
C PHE A 172 2.00 -2.74 -35.53
N SER A 173 2.07 -3.21 -36.77
CA SER A 173 3.24 -3.05 -37.65
C SER A 173 3.09 -1.85 -38.57
N VAL A 174 4.22 -1.28 -38.98
CA VAL A 174 4.32 -0.18 -39.93
C VAL A 174 5.49 -0.42 -40.85
N ASP A 175 5.30 -0.16 -42.14
CA ASP A 175 6.38 -0.18 -43.13
C ASP A 175 6.80 1.26 -43.47
N LEU A 176 7.96 1.67 -42.95
CA LEU A 176 8.52 3.01 -43.16
C LEU A 176 9.54 3.00 -44.31
N PRO A 177 9.49 3.99 -45.23
CA PRO A 177 10.47 4.10 -46.29
C PRO A 177 11.90 4.24 -45.76
N LYS A 178 12.79 3.34 -46.17
CA LYS A 178 14.19 3.35 -45.70
C LYS A 178 14.96 4.57 -46.22
N LYS A 179 16.07 4.89 -45.54
CA LYS A 179 17.01 5.90 -46.03
C LYS A 179 17.72 5.36 -47.28
N HIS A 180 17.55 6.04 -48.39
CA HIS A 180 18.22 5.71 -49.65
C HIS A 180 19.16 6.85 -50.03
N GLY A 181 20.42 6.52 -50.31
CA GLY A 181 21.43 7.48 -50.82
C GLY A 181 21.44 7.62 -52.35
N ARG A 182 20.64 6.81 -53.06
CA ARG A 182 20.51 6.84 -54.52
C ARG A 182 19.23 7.58 -54.89
N GLY A 183 19.32 8.66 -55.69
CA GLY A 183 18.12 9.42 -56.03
C GLY A 183 18.28 10.67 -56.91
N GLY A 184 19.50 11.17 -57.17
CA GLY A 184 19.70 12.35 -58.03
C GLY A 184 18.76 13.51 -57.65
N GLN A 185 18.03 14.06 -58.63
CA GLN A 185 17.04 15.14 -58.43
C GLN A 185 15.83 14.71 -57.56
N SER A 186 15.48 13.43 -57.54
CA SER A 186 14.35 12.90 -56.77
C SER A 186 14.69 12.61 -55.31
N ALA A 187 15.96 12.73 -54.90
CA ALA A 187 16.41 12.43 -53.54
C ALA A 187 15.66 13.26 -52.48
N MET A 188 15.43 14.55 -52.76
CA MET A 188 14.71 15.45 -51.85
C MET A 188 13.24 15.05 -51.68
N ARG A 189 12.58 14.60 -52.75
CA ARG A 189 11.20 14.08 -52.70
C ARG A 189 11.11 12.82 -51.82
N PHE A 190 12.04 11.88 -51.97
CA PHE A 190 12.05 10.67 -51.14
C PHE A 190 12.38 10.96 -49.67
N ALA A 191 13.19 11.98 -49.39
CA ALA A 191 13.42 12.44 -48.03
C ALA A 191 12.14 13.01 -47.41
N ARG A 192 11.43 13.89 -48.14
CA ARG A 192 10.16 14.45 -47.69
C ARG A 192 9.08 13.39 -47.45
N LEU A 193 8.91 12.45 -48.39
CA LEU A 193 7.95 11.35 -48.24
C LEU A 193 8.25 10.48 -47.01
N ARG A 194 9.54 10.28 -46.70
CA ARG A 194 9.97 9.55 -45.51
C ARG A 194 9.62 10.30 -44.23
N GLU A 195 9.90 11.60 -44.16
CA GLU A 195 9.53 12.45 -43.01
C GLU A 195 8.03 12.50 -42.80
N GLU A 196 7.26 12.64 -43.88
CA GLU A 196 5.80 12.63 -43.82
C GLU A 196 5.25 11.30 -43.29
N LYS A 197 5.80 10.16 -43.74
CA LYS A 197 5.42 8.84 -43.22
C LYS A 197 5.83 8.64 -41.77
N ARG A 198 7.00 9.14 -41.34
CA ARG A 198 7.43 9.13 -39.94
C ARG A 198 6.52 9.98 -39.06
N HIS A 199 6.15 11.18 -39.50
CA HIS A 199 5.23 12.04 -38.79
C HIS A 199 3.84 11.41 -38.64
N ASN A 200 3.33 10.77 -39.70
CA ASN A 200 2.06 10.03 -39.63
C ASN A 200 2.16 8.80 -38.70
N TYR A 201 3.32 8.15 -38.61
CA TYR A 201 3.55 7.08 -37.66
C TYR A 201 3.52 7.57 -36.22
N VAL A 202 4.23 8.66 -35.90
CA VAL A 202 4.20 9.29 -34.57
C VAL A 202 2.77 9.69 -34.18
N ARG A 203 2.01 10.29 -35.11
CA ARG A 203 0.59 10.62 -34.90
C ARG A 203 -0.23 9.37 -34.52
N LYS A 204 -0.11 8.30 -35.31
CA LYS A 204 -0.85 7.06 -35.06
C LYS A 204 -0.49 6.45 -33.71
N VAL A 205 0.79 6.48 -33.32
CA VAL A 205 1.24 5.98 -32.02
C VAL A 205 0.66 6.83 -30.89
N ALA A 206 0.65 8.16 -31.02
CA ALA A 206 0.07 9.06 -30.04
C ALA A 206 -1.45 8.83 -29.85
N GLU A 207 -2.21 8.67 -30.94
CA GLU A 207 -3.64 8.39 -30.90
C GLU A 207 -3.95 7.03 -30.22
N VAL A 208 -3.18 6.00 -30.55
CA VAL A 208 -3.33 4.67 -29.95
C VAL A 208 -2.90 4.66 -28.48
N ALA A 209 -1.92 5.49 -28.10
CA ALA A 209 -1.53 5.68 -26.70
C ALA A 209 -2.70 6.22 -25.88
N VAL A 210 -3.40 7.24 -26.41
CA VAL A 210 -4.59 7.82 -25.76
C VAL A 210 -5.69 6.77 -25.59
N GLN A 211 -5.98 5.99 -26.62
CA GLN A 211 -7.01 4.94 -26.55
C GLN A 211 -6.72 3.86 -25.51
N ASN A 212 -5.44 3.52 -25.27
CA ASN A 212 -5.07 2.44 -24.36
C ASN A 212 -4.77 2.92 -22.93
N PHE A 213 -4.20 4.12 -22.78
CA PHE A 213 -3.74 4.62 -21.48
C PHE A 213 -4.66 5.67 -20.86
N ILE A 214 -5.64 6.19 -21.60
CA ILE A 214 -6.67 7.08 -21.07
C ILE A 214 -8.01 6.35 -21.08
N THR A 215 -8.66 6.29 -19.92
CA THR A 215 -10.01 5.74 -19.78
C THR A 215 -10.82 6.72 -18.94
N ASN A 216 -12.00 7.13 -19.42
CA ASN A 216 -12.85 8.13 -18.75
C ASN A 216 -12.09 9.42 -18.38
N ASP A 217 -11.38 10.02 -19.35
CA ASP A 217 -10.58 11.24 -19.18
C ASP A 217 -9.43 11.19 -18.18
N LYS A 218 -9.15 10.02 -17.59
CA LYS A 218 -8.05 9.83 -16.64
C LYS A 218 -7.06 8.81 -17.15
N ILE A 219 -5.80 9.02 -16.79
CA ILE A 219 -4.72 8.10 -17.12
C ILE A 219 -4.87 6.86 -16.23
N ASN A 220 -4.83 5.67 -16.83
CA ASN A 220 -5.00 4.40 -16.13
C ASN A 220 -3.68 3.80 -15.59
N VAL A 221 -2.56 4.45 -15.88
CA VAL A 221 -1.20 4.09 -15.45
C VAL A 221 -0.61 5.20 -14.59
N LYS A 222 0.15 4.82 -13.56
CA LYS A 222 0.82 5.79 -12.67
C LYS A 222 2.00 6.49 -13.36
N GLY A 223 2.62 5.81 -14.30
CA GLY A 223 3.65 6.39 -15.16
C GLY A 223 3.84 5.65 -16.47
N LEU A 224 4.52 6.31 -17.38
CA LEU A 224 4.75 5.86 -18.75
C LEU A 224 6.25 5.81 -19.03
N ILE A 225 6.68 4.72 -19.67
CA ILE A 225 8.02 4.55 -20.18
C ILE A 225 7.96 4.53 -21.70
N LEU A 226 8.74 5.41 -22.33
CA LEU A 226 8.93 5.42 -23.77
C LEU A 226 10.20 4.67 -24.11
N ALA A 227 10.08 3.52 -24.74
CA ALA A 227 11.20 2.72 -25.17
C ALA A 227 11.26 2.66 -26.70
N GLY A 228 12.46 2.58 -27.27
CA GLY A 228 12.58 2.42 -28.71
C GLY A 228 14.00 2.52 -29.23
N SER A 229 14.17 2.12 -30.48
CA SER A 229 15.41 2.30 -31.22
C SER A 229 15.43 3.71 -31.84
N ALA A 230 16.59 4.39 -31.77
CA ALA A 230 16.79 5.75 -32.31
C ALA A 230 15.88 6.85 -31.71
N ASP A 231 15.78 7.99 -32.39
CA ASP A 231 15.14 9.23 -31.91
C ASP A 231 13.59 9.24 -32.01
N PHE A 232 12.95 8.15 -32.46
CA PHE A 232 11.48 8.14 -32.61
C PHE A 232 10.74 8.41 -31.30
N LYS A 233 11.28 7.93 -30.17
CA LYS A 233 10.72 8.14 -28.83
C LYS A 233 10.91 9.57 -28.32
N THR A 234 12.01 10.22 -28.69
CA THR A 234 12.27 11.62 -28.32
C THR A 234 11.42 12.56 -29.17
N ASP A 235 11.21 12.22 -30.44
CA ASP A 235 10.25 12.91 -31.32
C ASP A 235 8.82 12.80 -30.78
N LEU A 236 8.38 11.61 -30.33
CA LEU A 236 7.07 11.43 -29.72
C LEU A 236 6.92 12.29 -28.45
N ALA A 237 7.91 12.26 -27.55
CA ALA A 237 7.88 12.99 -26.29
C ALA A 237 7.85 14.52 -26.47
N LYS A 238 8.51 15.03 -27.50
CA LYS A 238 8.54 16.48 -27.82
C LYS A 238 7.37 16.92 -28.69
N SER A 239 6.67 15.99 -29.34
CA SER A 239 5.60 16.34 -30.27
C SER A 239 4.38 16.88 -29.54
N GLU A 240 3.78 17.94 -30.09
CA GLU A 240 2.47 18.48 -29.65
C GLU A 240 1.32 17.51 -29.91
N LEU A 241 1.56 16.45 -30.71
CA LEU A 241 0.58 15.42 -31.03
C LEU A 241 0.35 14.47 -29.85
N PHE A 242 1.30 14.39 -28.93
CA PHE A 242 1.17 13.54 -27.76
C PHE A 242 0.34 14.24 -26.70
N ASP A 243 -0.63 13.53 -26.11
CA ASP A 243 -1.52 14.10 -25.12
C ASP A 243 -0.73 14.63 -23.91
N GLN A 244 -0.97 15.90 -23.55
CA GLN A 244 -0.25 16.58 -22.49
C GLN A 244 -0.39 15.89 -21.13
N ARG A 245 -1.53 15.21 -20.88
CA ARG A 245 -1.74 14.43 -19.66
C ARG A 245 -0.74 13.27 -19.62
N LEU A 246 -0.59 12.53 -20.72
CA LEU A 246 0.39 11.43 -20.82
C LEU A 246 1.83 11.95 -20.80
N ALA A 247 2.10 13.09 -21.45
CA ALA A 247 3.42 13.71 -21.47
C ALA A 247 3.94 14.02 -20.06
N SER A 248 3.07 14.51 -19.18
CA SER A 248 3.40 14.80 -17.77
C SER A 248 3.73 13.56 -16.94
N LYS A 249 3.34 12.36 -17.42
CA LYS A 249 3.54 11.07 -16.74
C LYS A 249 4.67 10.25 -17.35
N ILE A 250 5.47 10.80 -18.26
CA ILE A 250 6.68 10.13 -18.77
C ILE A 250 7.73 10.11 -17.65
N ILE A 251 8.09 8.91 -17.18
CA ILE A 251 9.12 8.73 -16.15
C ILE A 251 10.50 8.68 -16.78
N LYS A 252 10.67 7.86 -17.81
CA LYS A 252 11.96 7.58 -18.43
C LYS A 252 11.82 7.28 -19.91
N ILE A 253 12.80 7.72 -20.68
CA ILE A 253 12.98 7.38 -22.08
C ILE A 253 14.13 6.38 -22.16
N VAL A 254 13.88 5.19 -22.72
CA VAL A 254 14.84 4.07 -22.72
C VAL A 254 15.25 3.72 -24.14
N ASP A 255 16.56 3.68 -24.37
CA ASP A 255 17.16 3.14 -25.58
C ASP A 255 17.19 1.61 -25.52
N ILE A 256 16.58 0.94 -26.51
CA ILE A 256 16.57 -0.51 -26.62
C ILE A 256 17.12 -0.96 -27.98
N SER A 257 17.70 -2.16 -28.01
CA SER A 257 18.36 -2.70 -29.21
C SER A 257 17.38 -3.39 -30.16
N TYR A 258 16.29 -3.93 -29.62
CA TYR A 258 15.29 -4.70 -30.36
C TYR A 258 13.89 -4.10 -30.18
N GLY A 259 13.05 -4.18 -31.21
CA GLY A 259 11.64 -3.81 -31.14
C GLY A 259 10.72 -4.94 -30.67
N GLY A 260 9.42 -4.64 -30.58
CA GLY A 260 8.38 -5.63 -30.28
C GLY A 260 8.43 -6.20 -28.85
N GLU A 261 8.05 -7.47 -28.70
CA GLU A 261 7.95 -8.13 -27.38
C GLU A 261 9.30 -8.37 -26.72
N ASN A 262 10.36 -8.59 -27.50
CA ASN A 262 11.72 -8.73 -26.95
C ASN A 262 12.24 -7.38 -26.44
N GLY A 263 11.98 -6.30 -27.20
CA GLY A 263 12.26 -4.93 -26.77
C GLY A 263 11.50 -4.53 -25.51
N PHE A 264 10.26 -5.02 -25.36
CA PHE A 264 9.45 -4.79 -24.17
C PHE A 264 10.10 -5.39 -22.91
N ASN A 265 10.63 -6.62 -22.98
CA ASN A 265 11.33 -7.23 -21.85
C ASN A 265 12.61 -6.46 -21.48
N GLN A 266 13.38 -6.05 -22.49
CA GLN A 266 14.59 -5.26 -22.27
C GLN A 266 14.26 -3.90 -21.62
N ALA A 267 13.17 -3.26 -22.07
CA ALA A 267 12.72 -1.99 -21.50
C ALA A 267 12.30 -2.15 -20.03
N ILE A 268 11.66 -3.27 -19.66
CA ILE A 268 11.29 -3.57 -18.27
C ILE A 268 12.54 -3.68 -17.40
N GLU A 269 13.54 -4.45 -17.84
CA GLU A 269 14.79 -4.66 -17.09
C GLU A 269 15.56 -3.34 -16.86
N LEU A 270 15.71 -2.51 -17.91
CA LEU A 270 16.40 -1.22 -17.82
C LEU A 270 15.64 -0.14 -17.03
N SER A 271 14.34 -0.35 -16.80
CA SER A 271 13.49 0.59 -16.07
C SER A 271 13.22 0.18 -14.64
N ALA A 272 13.56 -1.06 -14.25
CA ALA A 272 13.24 -1.62 -12.94
C ALA A 272 13.69 -0.72 -11.77
N GLU A 273 14.92 -0.21 -11.83
CA GLU A 273 15.46 0.71 -10.81
C GLU A 273 14.66 2.02 -10.72
N THR A 274 14.30 2.60 -11.86
CA THR A 274 13.56 3.86 -11.89
C THR A 274 12.11 3.68 -11.44
N LEU A 275 11.51 2.52 -11.73
CA LEU A 275 10.16 2.18 -11.29
C LEU A 275 10.08 1.92 -9.78
N ALA A 276 11.10 1.27 -9.20
CA ALA A 276 11.18 1.06 -7.75
C ALA A 276 11.22 2.39 -6.98
N ASN A 277 11.86 3.41 -7.57
CA ASN A 277 12.01 4.73 -6.93
C ASN A 277 10.74 5.60 -6.96
N VAL A 278 9.70 5.24 -7.72
CA VAL A 278 8.51 6.11 -7.89
C VAL A 278 7.76 6.34 -6.58
N LYS A 279 7.63 5.31 -5.74
CA LYS A 279 6.96 5.43 -4.43
C LYS A 279 7.71 6.37 -3.51
N PHE A 280 9.04 6.20 -3.42
CA PHE A 280 9.90 7.08 -2.64
C PHE A 280 9.83 8.54 -3.10
N VAL A 281 9.70 8.78 -4.41
CA VAL A 281 9.55 10.14 -4.95
C VAL A 281 8.19 10.75 -4.58
N GLN A 282 7.11 9.96 -4.55
CA GLN A 282 5.79 10.44 -4.11
C GLN A 282 5.78 10.75 -2.62
N GLU A 283 6.29 9.84 -1.79
CA GLU A 283 6.44 10.04 -0.33
C GLU A 283 7.27 11.30 -0.04
N LYS A 284 8.42 11.45 -0.70
CA LYS A 284 9.28 12.63 -0.57
C LYS A 284 8.54 13.91 -0.96
N LYS A 285 7.75 13.89 -2.03
CA LYS A 285 6.99 15.06 -2.47
C LYS A 285 5.93 15.46 -1.44
N LEU A 286 5.19 14.50 -0.90
CA LEU A 286 4.19 14.75 0.15
C LEU A 286 4.83 15.36 1.41
N LEU A 287 5.96 14.81 1.85
CA LEU A 287 6.70 15.34 2.99
C LEU A 287 7.31 16.71 2.69
N THR A 288 7.75 16.96 1.46
CA THR A 288 8.26 18.29 1.07
C THR A 288 7.14 19.33 1.16
N GLU A 289 5.94 19.02 0.69
CA GLU A 289 4.77 19.90 0.82
C GLU A 289 4.41 20.16 2.29
N TYR A 290 4.46 19.14 3.14
CA TYR A 290 4.28 19.28 4.58
C TYR A 290 5.35 20.20 5.23
N PHE A 291 6.63 20.02 4.89
CA PHE A 291 7.72 20.86 5.42
C PHE A 291 7.70 22.29 4.86
N GLU A 292 7.21 22.49 3.65
CA GLU A 292 7.00 23.82 3.07
C GLU A 292 5.94 24.59 3.88
N GLU A 293 4.82 23.96 4.25
CA GLU A 293 3.79 24.59 5.09
C GLU A 293 4.31 24.98 6.48
N ILE A 294 5.21 24.17 7.06
CA ILE A 294 5.93 24.52 8.30
C ILE A 294 6.87 25.70 8.07
N SER A 295 7.66 25.67 7.00
CA SER A 295 8.66 26.70 6.70
C SER A 295 8.05 28.06 6.35
N LEU A 296 6.81 28.06 5.84
CA LEU A 296 6.05 29.26 5.48
C LEU A 296 5.24 29.85 6.64
N ASP A 297 5.25 29.23 7.83
CA ASP A 297 4.45 29.61 9.00
C ASP A 297 2.96 29.84 8.66
N SER A 298 2.41 29.06 7.72
CA SER A 298 1.04 29.24 7.24
C SER A 298 -0.01 28.89 8.30
N GLY A 299 0.39 28.11 9.31
CA GLY A 299 -0.48 27.53 10.34
C GLY A 299 -1.41 26.44 9.80
N LYS A 300 -1.12 25.88 8.61
CA LYS A 300 -1.89 24.80 7.98
C LYS A 300 -1.26 23.41 8.17
N PHE A 301 -0.61 23.19 9.30
CA PHE A 301 -0.05 21.90 9.64
C PHE A 301 -0.42 21.53 11.07
N CYS A 302 -0.47 20.23 11.35
CA CYS A 302 -0.57 19.69 12.70
C CYS A 302 0.47 18.60 12.89
N TYR A 303 1.00 18.47 14.10
CA TYR A 303 1.97 17.47 14.49
C TYR A 303 1.65 16.95 15.89
N GLY A 304 2.07 15.73 16.20
CA GLY A 304 1.78 15.12 17.50
C GLY A 304 0.36 14.57 17.58
N ILE A 305 0.16 13.62 18.51
CA ILE A 305 -1.07 12.81 18.59
C ILE A 305 -2.26 13.68 19.00
N ASP A 306 -2.09 14.54 20.02
CA ASP A 306 -3.19 15.31 20.59
C ASP A 306 -3.73 16.37 19.61
N ASP A 307 -2.84 17.14 18.99
CA ASP A 307 -3.22 18.17 18.02
C ASP A 307 -3.79 17.57 16.73
N THR A 308 -3.24 16.45 16.26
CA THR A 308 -3.77 15.75 15.09
C THR A 308 -5.16 15.18 15.35
N LEU A 309 -5.44 14.63 16.53
CA LEU A 309 -6.77 14.14 16.89
C LEU A 309 -7.78 15.28 17.04
N LYS A 310 -7.42 16.37 17.73
CA LYS A 310 -8.27 17.57 17.81
C LYS A 310 -8.58 18.13 16.42
N ALA A 311 -7.58 18.23 15.55
CA ALA A 311 -7.78 18.68 14.17
C ALA A 311 -8.63 17.70 13.34
N LEU A 312 -8.53 16.39 13.62
CA LEU A 312 -9.33 15.35 12.98
C LEU A 312 -10.80 15.46 13.40
N ASP A 313 -11.08 15.63 14.70
CA ASP A 313 -12.42 15.80 15.24
C ASP A 313 -13.10 17.10 14.73
N LEU A 314 -12.31 18.16 14.54
CA LEU A 314 -12.76 19.38 13.87
C LEU A 314 -12.98 19.22 12.35
N GLY A 315 -12.59 18.10 11.75
CA GLY A 315 -12.67 17.87 10.30
C GLY A 315 -11.81 18.83 9.48
N SER A 316 -10.73 19.36 10.08
CA SER A 316 -9.87 20.39 9.48
C SER A 316 -8.76 19.82 8.60
N ILE A 317 -8.45 18.52 8.74
CA ILE A 317 -7.35 17.86 8.05
C ILE A 317 -7.74 17.54 6.60
N GLU A 318 -6.89 17.95 5.65
CA GLU A 318 -6.96 17.53 4.26
C GLU A 318 -6.26 16.19 4.07
N SER A 319 -4.97 16.14 4.43
CA SER A 319 -4.11 14.97 4.26
C SER A 319 -3.48 14.61 5.60
N LEU A 320 -3.86 13.46 6.14
CA LEU A 320 -3.32 12.87 7.37
C LEU A 320 -2.15 11.96 7.00
N ILE A 321 -0.98 12.26 7.56
CA ILE A 321 0.28 11.57 7.30
C ILE A 321 0.63 10.73 8.53
N VAL A 322 0.74 9.41 8.36
CA VAL A 322 1.00 8.48 9.46
C VAL A 322 2.17 7.56 9.12
N TYR A 323 3.07 7.36 10.08
CA TYR A 323 4.16 6.40 9.95
C TYR A 323 3.66 4.95 10.05
N GLU A 324 4.07 4.10 9.10
CA GLU A 324 3.53 2.72 9.01
C GLU A 324 3.87 1.83 10.22
N ASN A 325 4.99 2.09 10.91
CA ASN A 325 5.44 1.33 12.08
C ASN A 325 5.23 2.10 13.39
N MET A 326 4.23 2.96 13.48
CA MET A 326 3.88 3.62 14.74
C MET A 326 3.32 2.60 15.74
N GLU A 327 3.89 2.54 16.95
CA GLU A 327 3.51 1.56 17.99
C GLU A 327 2.50 2.12 19.00
N THR A 328 1.94 3.29 18.75
CA THR A 328 0.97 3.93 19.66
C THR A 328 -0.36 3.18 19.67
N ILE A 329 -0.83 2.85 20.86
CA ILE A 329 -2.10 2.18 21.09
C ILE A 329 -3.09 3.18 21.68
N ARG A 330 -4.33 3.14 21.19
CA ARG A 330 -5.47 3.88 21.74
C ARG A 330 -6.11 3.02 22.82
N TYR A 331 -6.06 3.51 24.05
CA TYR A 331 -6.75 2.94 25.20
C TYR A 331 -8.01 3.76 25.48
N VAL A 332 -9.16 3.08 25.56
CA VAL A 332 -10.41 3.67 26.04
C VAL A 332 -10.59 3.23 27.49
N PHE A 333 -10.38 4.16 28.41
CA PHE A 333 -10.64 3.95 29.83
C PHE A 333 -12.06 4.42 30.15
N LYS A 334 -12.73 3.71 31.07
CA LYS A 334 -14.01 4.16 31.60
C LYS A 334 -13.86 4.47 33.08
N ASN A 335 -14.22 5.69 33.46
CA ASN A 335 -14.30 6.10 34.86
C ASN A 335 -15.55 5.50 35.52
N ASP A 336 -15.59 5.47 36.85
CA ASP A 336 -16.74 5.00 37.64
C ASP A 336 -18.03 5.83 37.35
N GLU A 337 -17.86 7.07 36.89
CA GLU A 337 -18.95 7.97 36.47
C GLU A 337 -19.47 7.69 35.05
N GLY A 338 -18.83 6.79 34.31
CA GLY A 338 -19.23 6.37 32.96
C GLY A 338 -18.70 7.25 31.83
N GLU A 339 -17.86 8.24 32.12
CA GLU A 339 -17.14 9.02 31.11
C GLU A 339 -15.98 8.21 30.51
N GLU A 340 -15.84 8.30 29.18
CA GLU A 340 -14.79 7.62 28.42
C GLU A 340 -13.58 8.55 28.28
N VAL A 341 -12.46 8.16 28.90
CA VAL A 341 -11.18 8.89 28.79
C VAL A 341 -10.31 8.20 27.76
N LEU A 342 -9.98 8.92 26.69
CA LEU A 342 -9.07 8.45 25.65
C LEU A 342 -7.63 8.73 26.07
N LYS A 343 -6.78 7.70 26.04
CA LYS A 343 -5.33 7.86 26.23
C LYS A 343 -4.57 7.14 25.16
N PHE A 344 -3.46 7.73 24.74
CA PHE A 344 -2.54 7.16 23.75
C PHE A 344 -1.22 6.89 24.44
N ALA A 345 -0.75 5.64 24.38
CA ALA A 345 0.51 5.26 24.97
C ALA A 345 1.25 4.26 24.07
N GLU A 346 2.58 4.27 24.17
CA GLU A 346 3.40 3.19 23.65
C GLU A 346 3.29 1.97 24.58
N PRO A 347 3.37 0.73 24.07
CA PRO A 347 3.18 -0.48 24.85
C PRO A 347 4.16 -0.64 26.04
N ASP A 348 5.34 -0.01 25.96
CA ASP A 348 6.38 -0.05 27.00
C ASP A 348 6.25 1.11 28.02
N GLN A 349 5.41 2.12 27.75
CA GLN A 349 5.19 3.31 28.60
C GLN A 349 3.80 3.33 29.26
N LEU A 350 3.18 2.17 29.46
CA LEU A 350 2.02 2.04 30.33
C LEU A 350 2.48 2.18 31.80
N ASP A 351 2.90 3.38 32.17
CA ASP A 351 3.15 3.72 33.56
C ASP A 351 1.83 3.56 34.30
N LYS A 352 1.82 2.67 35.29
CA LYS A 352 0.69 2.39 36.19
C LYS A 352 0.13 3.64 36.89
N SER A 353 0.79 4.80 36.78
CA SER A 353 0.28 6.09 37.23
C SER A 353 -0.81 6.67 36.32
N GLN A 354 -0.87 6.28 35.04
CA GLN A 354 -1.89 6.73 34.08
C GLN A 354 -3.19 5.91 34.14
N ALA A 355 -3.16 4.73 34.75
CA ALA A 355 -4.34 3.91 35.00
C ALA A 355 -5.11 4.36 36.25
N ILE A 356 -4.58 5.31 37.02
CA ILE A 356 -5.22 5.84 38.23
C ILE A 356 -5.84 7.18 37.86
N ASP A 357 -7.14 7.32 38.10
CA ASP A 357 -7.83 8.59 37.93
C ASP A 357 -7.32 9.60 38.97
N LYS A 358 -6.83 10.77 38.52
CA LYS A 358 -6.24 11.80 39.39
C LYS A 358 -7.24 12.35 40.41
N ASN A 359 -8.54 12.23 40.14
CA ASN A 359 -9.60 12.74 41.01
C ASN A 359 -10.13 11.70 42.01
N THR A 360 -10.18 10.41 41.66
CA THR A 360 -10.80 9.36 42.49
C THR A 360 -9.81 8.36 43.08
N GLY A 361 -8.58 8.30 42.57
CA GLY A 361 -7.54 7.40 43.07
C GLY A 361 -7.80 5.90 42.81
N GLN A 362 -8.78 5.57 41.97
CA GLN A 362 -9.11 4.19 41.59
C GLN A 362 -8.52 3.83 40.22
N GLU A 363 -8.27 2.52 40.03
CA GLU A 363 -7.81 1.96 38.76
C GLU A 363 -8.96 1.97 37.75
N MET A 364 -8.78 2.70 36.63
CA MET A 364 -9.72 2.72 35.52
C MET A 364 -9.69 1.38 34.77
N GLU A 365 -10.87 0.84 34.44
CA GLU A 365 -10.96 -0.36 33.61
C GLU A 365 -10.70 -0.03 32.14
N ILE A 366 -9.88 -0.86 31.49
CA ILE A 366 -9.65 -0.81 30.04
C ILE A 366 -10.86 -1.43 29.35
N VAL A 367 -11.61 -0.63 28.60
CA VAL A 367 -12.79 -1.09 27.85
C VAL A 367 -12.42 -1.59 26.47
N ASP A 368 -11.50 -0.88 25.80
CA ASP A 368 -11.05 -1.23 24.46
C ASP A 368 -9.57 -0.87 24.29
N GLU A 369 -8.85 -1.76 23.60
CA GLU A 369 -7.45 -1.61 23.25
C GLU A 369 -7.31 -1.79 21.74
N MET A 370 -7.05 -0.69 21.03
CA MET A 370 -6.95 -0.70 19.59
C MET A 370 -5.71 0.08 19.13
N PRO A 371 -4.88 -0.45 18.22
CA PRO A 371 -3.76 0.31 17.66
C PRO A 371 -4.25 1.57 16.95
N LEU A 372 -3.61 2.73 17.19
CA LEU A 372 -4.06 4.02 16.66
C LEU A 372 -4.17 4.00 15.13
N ILE A 373 -3.22 3.35 14.46
CA ILE A 373 -3.23 3.21 12.99
C ILE A 373 -4.51 2.50 12.50
N GLU A 374 -4.96 1.47 13.23
CA GLU A 374 -6.14 0.69 12.86
C GLU A 374 -7.41 1.52 13.00
N TRP A 375 -7.50 2.25 14.11
CA TRP A 375 -8.60 3.17 14.35
C TRP A 375 -8.67 4.28 13.28
N LEU A 376 -7.52 4.87 12.92
CA LEU A 376 -7.43 5.88 11.86
C LEU A 376 -7.84 5.30 10.51
N ALA A 377 -7.38 4.10 10.17
CA ALA A 377 -7.74 3.42 8.93
C ALA A 377 -9.24 3.10 8.81
N GLU A 378 -9.95 2.96 9.94
CA GLU A 378 -11.40 2.73 9.95
C GLU A 378 -12.21 4.02 9.93
N ASN A 379 -11.75 5.06 10.63
CA ASN A 379 -12.57 6.23 10.92
C ASN A 379 -12.22 7.48 10.09
N TYR A 380 -11.08 7.54 9.39
CA TYR A 380 -10.67 8.72 8.62
C TYR A 380 -11.74 9.24 7.64
N LYS A 381 -12.56 8.34 7.07
CA LYS A 381 -13.65 8.69 6.15
C LYS A 381 -14.74 9.52 6.81
N ASN A 382 -15.05 9.24 8.07
CA ASN A 382 -16.09 9.96 8.81
C ASN A 382 -15.70 11.43 9.01
N TYR A 383 -14.40 11.70 9.10
CA TYR A 383 -13.81 13.03 9.26
C TYR A 383 -13.48 13.72 7.93
N GLY A 384 -13.61 13.02 6.80
CA GLY A 384 -13.34 13.57 5.47
C GLY A 384 -11.87 13.88 5.19
N ALA A 385 -10.94 13.24 5.90
CA ALA A 385 -9.49 13.36 5.68
C ALA A 385 -9.00 12.35 4.64
N HIS A 386 -7.82 12.59 4.03
CA HIS A 386 -7.10 11.62 3.20
C HIS A 386 -5.95 11.01 3.99
N LEU A 387 -6.00 9.71 4.27
CA LEU A 387 -4.96 9.00 5.01
C LEU A 387 -3.84 8.53 4.08
N GLU A 388 -2.60 8.92 4.36
CA GLU A 388 -1.38 8.52 3.65
C GLU A 388 -0.37 7.90 4.63
N PHE A 389 0.15 6.73 4.25
CA PHE A 389 1.18 6.03 5.02
C PHE A 389 2.57 6.32 4.47
N ILE A 390 3.50 6.65 5.36
CA ILE A 390 4.90 6.95 5.01
C ILE A 390 5.88 5.98 5.68
N THR A 391 7.10 5.92 5.12
CA THR A 391 8.21 5.12 5.64
C THR A 391 9.40 6.00 6.05
N ASP A 392 10.27 5.49 6.92
CA ASP A 392 11.48 6.16 7.42
C ASP A 392 12.71 5.97 6.52
N LYS A 393 12.51 5.42 5.31
CA LYS A 393 13.59 5.12 4.37
C LYS A 393 14.18 6.36 3.69
N SER A 394 13.43 7.46 3.66
CA SER A 394 13.89 8.74 3.10
C SER A 394 14.47 9.63 4.20
N SER A 395 15.38 10.55 3.84
CA SER A 395 15.91 11.56 4.76
C SER A 395 14.80 12.40 5.39
N GLU A 396 13.81 12.77 4.59
CA GLU A 396 12.62 13.52 4.98
C GLU A 396 11.71 12.70 5.90
N GLY A 397 11.52 11.41 5.61
CA GLY A 397 10.74 10.49 6.45
C GLY A 397 11.38 10.28 7.82
N ALA A 398 12.71 10.13 7.87
CA ALA A 398 13.44 10.04 9.13
C ALA A 398 13.30 11.33 9.98
N GLN A 399 13.32 12.51 9.35
CA GLN A 399 13.05 13.78 10.02
C GLN A 399 11.62 13.88 10.54
N PHE A 400 10.64 13.39 9.77
CA PHE A 400 9.24 13.38 10.18
C PHE A 400 9.02 12.49 11.42
N VAL A 401 9.57 11.28 11.41
CA VAL A 401 9.45 10.33 12.53
C VAL A 401 10.17 10.85 13.78
N SER A 402 11.42 11.29 13.65
CA SER A 402 12.23 11.73 14.81
C SER A 402 11.85 13.12 15.34
N GLY A 403 11.39 14.02 14.47
CA GLY A 403 11.07 15.40 14.83
C GLY A 403 9.61 15.64 15.23
N PHE A 404 8.67 14.91 14.63
CA PHE A 404 7.22 15.18 14.76
C PHE A 404 6.44 13.98 15.34
N GLY A 405 7.13 12.94 15.82
CA GLY A 405 6.51 11.80 16.48
C GLY A 405 5.79 10.83 15.54
N GLY A 406 6.03 10.91 14.23
CA GLY A 406 5.49 9.94 13.26
C GLY A 406 4.00 10.10 12.92
N ILE A 407 3.34 11.15 13.41
CA ILE A 407 1.97 11.52 13.03
C ILE A 407 1.88 13.03 12.77
N GLY A 408 1.18 13.40 11.71
CA GLY A 408 0.99 14.79 11.33
C GLY A 408 -0.07 14.92 10.24
N GLY A 409 -0.41 16.16 9.91
CA GLY A 409 -1.39 16.41 8.86
C GLY A 409 -1.27 17.79 8.25
N ILE A 410 -1.73 17.90 7.01
CA ILE A 410 -1.91 19.15 6.29
C ILE A 410 -3.36 19.57 6.46
N LEU A 411 -3.59 20.79 6.96
CA LEU A 411 -4.90 21.33 7.25
C LEU A 411 -5.44 22.11 6.06
N ARG A 412 -6.76 22.05 5.83
CA ARG A 412 -7.46 22.83 4.79
C ARG A 412 -7.42 24.33 5.08
N TYR A 413 -7.49 24.68 6.36
CA TYR A 413 -7.52 26.04 6.86
C TYR A 413 -6.69 26.14 8.14
N LYS A 414 -6.27 27.37 8.47
CA LYS A 414 -5.48 27.63 9.68
C LYS A 414 -6.32 27.34 10.92
N VAL A 415 -5.78 26.51 11.82
CA VAL A 415 -6.35 26.23 13.14
C VAL A 415 -5.34 26.70 14.17
N ASN A 416 -5.79 27.42 15.19
CA ASN A 416 -4.94 27.83 16.31
C ASN A 416 -5.05 26.77 17.41
N PHE A 417 -4.05 25.89 17.51
CA PHE A 417 -4.01 24.84 18.52
C PHE A 417 -3.88 25.39 19.95
N GLU A 418 -3.24 26.56 20.12
CA GLU A 418 -3.13 27.27 21.40
C GLU A 418 -4.49 27.65 22.01
N GLN A 419 -5.56 27.79 21.22
CA GLN A 419 -6.90 28.09 21.73
C GLN A 419 -7.68 26.84 22.13
N LEU A 420 -7.15 25.65 21.84
CA LEU A 420 -7.72 24.34 22.17
C LEU A 420 -6.95 23.65 23.30
N VAL A 421 -5.86 24.26 23.77
CA VAL A 421 -5.18 23.92 25.01
C VAL A 421 -5.82 24.82 26.08
N ASP A 422 -6.73 24.21 26.85
CA ASP A 422 -7.36 24.72 28.07
C ASP A 422 -8.48 25.79 28.00
N GLU A 423 -9.73 25.28 27.93
CA GLU A 423 -10.82 25.80 28.78
C GLU A 423 -11.06 24.89 30.02
N SER A 424 -10.29 23.82 30.23
CA SER A 424 -10.56 22.82 31.28
C SER A 424 -9.54 22.71 32.42
N GLU A 425 -8.29 23.20 32.29
CA GLU A 425 -7.29 22.99 33.37
C GLU A 425 -6.87 24.25 34.18
N ASP A 426 -7.25 25.48 33.81
CA ASP A 426 -6.64 26.69 34.39
C ASP A 426 -7.54 27.59 35.27
N GLU A 427 -8.69 27.11 35.76
CA GLU A 427 -9.61 27.94 36.57
C GLU A 427 -9.62 27.63 38.08
N TYR A 428 -8.51 27.18 38.70
CA TYR A 428 -8.46 27.04 40.18
C TYR A 428 -7.05 27.25 40.78
N TYR A 429 -6.44 28.41 40.58
CA TYR A 429 -5.39 28.90 41.49
C TYR A 429 -5.46 30.41 41.70
N ASP A 430 -6.52 30.87 42.36
CA ASP A 430 -6.47 32.11 43.13
C ASP A 430 -7.24 31.92 44.44
N GLY A 431 -6.49 31.70 45.54
CA GLY A 431 -7.06 31.43 46.85
C GLY A 431 -6.01 31.32 47.96
N ASP A 432 -5.64 32.47 48.52
CA ASP A 432 -5.23 32.71 49.91
C ASP A 432 -4.11 31.87 50.54
N ILE A 433 -2.91 32.45 50.66
CA ILE A 433 -2.09 32.34 51.89
C ILE A 433 -1.49 33.72 52.22
N GLY A 434 -2.15 34.44 53.11
CA GLY A 434 -1.47 35.38 54.00
C GLY A 434 -0.84 34.62 55.17
N SER A 435 0.41 34.93 55.51
CA SER A 435 0.86 34.88 56.90
C SER A 435 2.14 35.68 57.09
N ASP A 436 2.08 36.51 58.13
CA ASP A 436 3.14 37.29 58.75
C ASP A 436 4.41 36.47 59.05
N TYR A 437 5.58 37.09 58.88
CA TYR A 437 6.70 36.88 59.80
C TYR A 437 7.48 38.18 60.03
N GLU A 438 7.43 38.64 61.28
CA GLU A 438 8.18 39.76 61.86
C GLU A 438 9.49 39.23 62.49
N ILE A 439 10.55 40.07 62.43
CA ILE A 439 11.70 40.19 63.38
C ILE A 439 12.76 39.05 63.31
N PHE A 440 14.07 39.29 63.15
CA PHE A 440 14.98 40.28 63.76
C PHE A 440 15.92 40.99 62.76
#